data_AF-A0A349JWI8-F1
#
_entry.id   AF-A0A349JWI8-F1
#
_cell.length_a   1.000
_cell.length_b   1.000
_cell.length_c   1.000
_cell.angle_alpha   90.00
_cell.angle_beta   90.00
_cell.angle_gamma   90.00
#
_symmetry.space_group_name_H-M   'P 1'
#
loop_
_entity.id
_entity.type
_entity.pdbx_description
1 polymer ?
#
loop_
_entity_poly.entity_id
_entity_poly.type
_entity_poly.pdbx_seq_one_letter_code
_entity_poly.pdbx_strand_id
1 'polypeptide(L)'
;IVGIAGITFGAPSALNWTDTPGAGPFFANQDWVWGVGLMLSGFFFAFAVLKYGVTEWRAKYINTGNSDIHVGAWWDWSIRLVIVESVALMGWWLYQARGDSFEATWTLFSPFNIGTVLIQFAIAIAAFLLLNGWLARKLSTPK
;
A
#
# COMPACT_ATOMS: atom_id res chain seq x y z
N ILE A 1 5.66 21.04 11.72
CA ILE A 1 4.57 20.10 12.13
C ILE A 1 4.71 18.77 11.42
N VAL A 2 4.64 18.72 10.07
CA VAL A 2 4.73 17.45 9.29
C VAL A 2 6.02 16.67 9.56
N GLY A 3 7.20 17.31 9.54
CA GLY A 3 8.47 16.62 9.80
C GLY A 3 8.57 16.06 11.23
N ILE A 4 8.07 16.79 12.22
CA ILE A 4 8.03 16.33 13.62
C ILE A 4 7.10 15.12 13.74
N ALA A 5 5.90 15.21 13.16
CA ALA A 5 4.93 14.11 13.14
C ALA A 5 5.53 12.85 12.48
N GLY A 6 6.18 13.00 11.33
CA GLY A 6 6.82 11.90 10.62
C GLY A 6 7.90 11.22 11.47
N ILE A 7 8.73 12.00 12.16
CA ILE A 7 9.75 11.45 13.07
C ILE A 7 9.08 10.76 14.28
N THR A 8 8.10 11.39 14.93
CA THR A 8 7.46 10.81 16.13
C THR A 8 6.65 9.56 15.83
N PHE A 9 5.98 9.48 14.68
CA PHE A 9 5.21 8.29 14.31
C PHE A 9 6.06 7.22 13.61
N GLY A 10 7.16 7.60 12.96
CA GLY A 10 8.11 6.67 12.34
C GLY A 10 9.13 6.08 13.33
N ALA A 11 9.49 6.81 14.40
CA ALA A 11 10.47 6.37 15.38
C ALA A 11 10.11 5.03 16.06
N PRO A 12 8.85 4.77 16.48
CA PRO A 12 8.47 3.46 17.02
C PRO A 12 8.72 2.30 16.05
N SER A 13 8.49 2.52 14.74
CA SER A 13 8.74 1.50 13.71
C SER A 13 10.23 1.27 13.46
N ALA A 14 11.06 2.31 13.60
CA ALA A 14 12.52 2.23 13.39
C ALA A 14 13.28 1.69 14.62
N LEU A 15 12.75 1.93 15.82
CA LEU A 15 13.33 1.54 17.11
C LEU A 15 12.93 0.12 17.51
N ASN A 16 12.59 -0.75 16.55
CA ASN A 16 12.12 -2.12 16.77
C ASN A 16 13.26 -3.04 17.27
N TRP A 17 13.81 -2.72 18.44
CA TRP A 17 14.88 -3.43 19.11
C TRP A 17 14.27 -4.51 20.01
N THR A 18 14.90 -5.67 19.97
CA THR A 18 14.48 -7.02 20.34
C THR A 18 14.08 -7.23 21.81
N ASP A 19 13.93 -6.19 22.63
CA ASP A 19 13.77 -6.30 24.09
C ASP A 19 12.46 -5.69 24.65
N THR A 20 11.54 -5.19 23.80
CA THR A 20 10.21 -4.75 24.27
C THR A 20 9.19 -5.87 24.12
N PRO A 21 8.66 -6.45 25.22
CA PRO A 21 7.67 -7.53 25.13
C PRO A 21 6.41 -7.02 24.42
N GLY A 22 6.14 -7.55 23.22
CA GLY A 22 4.94 -7.25 22.43
C GLY A 22 5.05 -6.17 21.35
N ALA A 23 6.10 -5.34 21.32
CA ALA A 23 6.25 -4.29 20.29
C ALA A 23 7.00 -4.76 19.03
N GLY A 24 8.03 -5.60 19.21
CA GLY A 24 8.82 -6.27 18.16
C GLY A 24 8.01 -6.81 16.98
N PRO A 25 7.07 -7.74 17.23
CA PRO A 25 6.29 -8.38 16.18
C PRO A 25 5.17 -7.51 15.63
N PHE A 26 4.65 -6.55 16.40
CA PHE A 26 3.49 -5.75 15.97
C PHE A 26 3.85 -4.73 14.89
N PHE A 27 4.87 -3.89 15.10
CA PHE A 27 5.26 -2.88 14.10
C PHE A 27 5.81 -3.52 12.83
N ALA A 28 6.57 -4.61 12.96
CA ALA A 28 7.00 -5.41 11.81
C ALA A 28 5.82 -5.99 11.01
N ASN A 29 4.77 -6.45 11.69
CA ASN A 29 3.54 -6.89 11.04
C ASN A 29 2.84 -5.72 10.33
N GLN A 30 2.77 -4.54 10.95
CA GLN A 30 2.11 -3.38 10.33
C GLN A 30 2.87 -2.92 9.08
N ASP A 31 4.20 -2.80 9.16
CA ASP A 31 5.04 -2.48 8.01
C ASP A 31 4.85 -3.51 6.88
N TRP A 32 4.79 -4.79 7.22
CA TRP A 32 4.49 -5.86 6.27
C TRP A 32 3.14 -5.72 5.58
N VAL A 33 2.06 -5.57 6.35
CA VAL A 33 0.69 -5.50 5.82
C VAL A 33 0.51 -4.28 4.91
N TRP A 34 0.98 -3.12 5.36
CA TRP A 34 0.83 -1.88 4.61
C TRP A 34 1.84 -1.76 3.46
N GLY A 35 3.00 -2.40 3.56
CA GLY A 35 3.93 -2.57 2.44
C GLY A 35 3.30 -3.29 1.25
N VAL A 36 2.54 -4.38 1.50
CA VAL A 36 1.76 -5.06 0.45
C VAL A 36 0.68 -4.13 -0.12
N GLY A 37 0.07 -3.29 0.72
CA GLY A 37 -0.88 -2.26 0.28
C GLY A 37 -0.26 -1.21 -0.65
N LEU A 38 0.98 -0.81 -0.38
CA LEU A 38 1.74 0.11 -1.26
C LEU A 38 2.03 -0.53 -2.63
N MET A 39 2.39 -1.82 -2.67
CA MET A 39 2.59 -2.55 -3.93
C MET A 39 1.30 -2.59 -4.76
N LEU A 40 0.17 -2.92 -4.13
CA LEU A 40 -1.13 -2.94 -4.79
C LEU A 40 -1.54 -1.55 -5.31
N SER A 41 -1.23 -0.50 -4.55
CA SER A 41 -1.47 0.89 -4.95
C SER A 41 -0.63 1.27 -6.18
N GLY A 42 0.65 0.88 -6.22
CA GLY A 42 1.53 1.07 -7.37
C GLY A 42 1.02 0.38 -8.63
N PHE A 43 0.52 -0.87 -8.49
CA PHE A 43 -0.11 -1.60 -9.58
C PHE A 43 -1.34 -0.87 -10.13
N PHE A 44 -2.27 -0.45 -9.28
CA PHE A 44 -3.47 0.25 -9.73
C PHE A 44 -3.15 1.60 -10.36
N PHE A 45 -2.16 2.31 -9.84
CA PHE A 45 -1.65 3.53 -10.45
C PHE A 45 -1.13 3.27 -11.87
N ALA A 46 -0.20 2.31 -12.02
CA ALA A 46 0.36 1.98 -13.33
C ALA A 46 -0.73 1.49 -14.31
N PHE A 47 -1.71 0.72 -13.81
CA PHE A 47 -2.85 0.26 -14.60
C PHE A 47 -3.73 1.42 -15.09
N ALA A 48 -4.04 2.37 -14.21
CA ALA A 48 -4.80 3.56 -14.57
C ALA A 48 -4.06 4.41 -15.64
N VAL A 49 -2.74 4.57 -15.49
CA VAL A 49 -1.90 5.27 -16.47
C VAL A 49 -1.92 4.56 -17.83
N LEU A 50 -1.74 3.23 -17.86
CA LEU A 50 -1.80 2.45 -19.10
C LEU A 50 -3.17 2.56 -19.77
N LYS A 51 -4.26 2.49 -18.98
CA LYS A 51 -5.63 2.62 -19.48
C LYS A 51 -5.91 4.02 -20.04
N TYR A 52 -5.36 5.07 -19.43
CA TYR A 52 -5.46 6.43 -19.95
C TYR A 52 -4.71 6.60 -21.28
N GLY A 53 -3.57 5.91 -21.43
CA GLY A 53 -2.65 6.08 -22.54
C GLY A 53 -1.35 6.69 -22.03
N VAL A 54 -0.35 5.83 -21.82
CA VAL A 54 0.91 6.18 -21.12
C VAL A 54 1.64 7.39 -21.73
N THR A 55 1.72 7.47 -23.05
CA THR A 55 2.39 8.57 -23.75
C THR A 55 1.64 9.89 -23.60
N GLU A 56 0.31 9.87 -23.69
CA GLU A 56 -0.52 11.05 -23.48
C GLU A 56 -0.45 11.52 -22.02
N TRP A 57 -0.50 10.57 -21.08
CA TRP A 57 -0.38 10.86 -19.65
C TRP A 57 0.95 11.57 -19.35
N ARG A 58 2.06 11.05 -19.89
CA ARG A 58 3.38 11.68 -19.76
C ARG A 58 3.41 13.10 -20.34
N ALA A 59 2.89 13.29 -21.54
CA ALA A 59 2.86 14.60 -22.18
C ALA A 59 2.04 15.63 -21.38
N LYS A 60 0.92 15.19 -20.80
CA LYS A 60 -0.04 16.06 -20.12
C LYS A 60 0.31 16.36 -18.66
N TYR A 61 0.77 15.35 -17.91
CA TYR A 61 0.94 15.44 -16.46
C TYR A 61 2.41 15.49 -16.01
N ILE A 62 3.36 15.03 -16.83
CA ILE A 62 4.79 15.08 -16.50
C ILE A 62 5.49 16.22 -17.24
N ASN A 63 5.35 16.26 -18.57
CA ASN A 63 6.01 17.23 -19.42
C ASN A 63 5.18 18.52 -19.54
N THR A 64 4.88 19.12 -18.40
CA THR A 64 4.14 20.38 -18.33
C THR A 64 5.01 21.55 -18.79
N GLY A 65 4.39 22.69 -19.14
CA GLY A 65 5.12 23.88 -19.59
C GLY A 65 6.10 24.47 -18.55
N ASN A 66 5.97 24.07 -17.29
CA ASN A 66 6.86 24.47 -16.19
C ASN A 66 7.92 23.40 -15.85
N SER A 67 8.00 22.32 -16.62
CA SER A 67 8.96 21.24 -16.37
C SER A 67 10.31 21.58 -17.02
N ASP A 68 11.33 21.81 -16.19
CA ASP A 68 12.71 22.05 -16.66
C ASP A 68 13.34 20.81 -17.33
N ILE A 69 12.85 19.62 -16.97
CA ILE A 69 13.34 18.34 -17.48
C ILE A 69 12.26 17.69 -18.33
N HIS A 70 12.60 17.40 -19.59
CA HIS A 70 11.74 16.63 -20.47
C HIS A 70 11.93 15.12 -20.24
N VAL A 71 10.88 14.46 -19.75
CA VAL A 71 10.87 13.00 -19.57
C VAL A 71 10.56 12.33 -20.90
N GLY A 72 11.47 11.50 -21.38
CA GLY A 72 11.38 10.78 -22.66
C GLY A 72 10.56 9.49 -22.61
N ALA A 73 10.52 8.77 -23.74
CA ALA A 73 9.74 7.54 -23.91
C ALA A 73 10.19 6.35 -23.03
N TRP A 74 11.35 6.45 -22.38
CA TRP A 74 11.81 5.45 -21.41
C TRP A 74 10.80 5.28 -20.26
N TRP A 75 10.12 6.37 -19.88
CA TRP A 75 9.12 6.33 -18.82
C TRP A 75 7.91 5.47 -19.19
N ASP A 76 7.52 5.47 -20.47
CA ASP A 76 6.44 4.62 -20.97
C ASP A 76 6.77 3.14 -20.78
N TRP A 77 8.05 2.77 -20.94
CA TRP A 77 8.56 1.43 -20.65
C TRP A 77 8.65 1.15 -19.15
N SER A 78 9.06 2.12 -18.34
CA SER A 78 9.07 1.97 -16.88
C SER A 78 7.69 1.65 -16.33
N ILE A 79 6.63 2.33 -16.77
CA ILE A 79 5.25 2.02 -16.33
C ILE A 79 4.83 0.61 -16.74
N ARG A 80 5.18 0.16 -17.95
CA ARG A 80 4.92 -1.22 -18.39
C ARG A 80 5.68 -2.23 -17.54
N LEU A 81 6.92 -1.93 -17.18
CA LEU A 81 7.73 -2.75 -16.29
C LEU A 81 7.11 -2.84 -14.89
N VAL A 82 6.65 -1.72 -14.32
CA VAL A 82 5.98 -1.70 -13.01
C VAL A 82 4.78 -2.64 -12.98
N ILE A 83 3.98 -2.71 -14.05
CA ILE A 83 2.86 -3.66 -14.14
C ILE A 83 3.36 -5.11 -14.07
N VAL A 84 4.36 -5.44 -14.89
CA VAL A 84 4.93 -6.80 -14.96
C VAL A 84 5.54 -7.19 -13.62
N GLU A 85 6.35 -6.31 -13.03
CA GLU A 85 6.99 -6.50 -11.74
C GLU A 85 5.95 -6.66 -10.63
N SER A 86 4.92 -5.81 -10.60
CA SER A 86 3.85 -5.90 -9.60
C SER A 86 3.15 -7.25 -9.66
N VAL A 87 2.80 -7.73 -10.86
CA VAL A 87 2.14 -9.04 -11.02
C VAL A 87 3.08 -10.19 -10.63
N ALA A 88 4.35 -10.13 -11.05
CA ALA A 88 5.34 -11.15 -10.73
C ALA A 88 5.61 -11.22 -9.22
N LEU A 89 5.86 -10.06 -8.59
CA LEU A 89 6.09 -9.97 -7.16
C LEU A 89 4.86 -10.37 -6.35
N MET A 90 3.66 -9.94 -6.72
CA MET A 90 2.42 -10.37 -6.04
C MET A 90 2.22 -11.88 -6.16
N GLY A 91 2.38 -12.46 -7.35
CA GLY A 91 2.24 -13.91 -7.56
C GLY A 91 3.27 -14.72 -6.77
N TRP A 92 4.54 -14.30 -6.83
CA TRP A 92 5.62 -14.91 -6.07
C TRP A 92 5.42 -14.80 -4.56
N TRP A 93 4.97 -13.63 -4.11
CA TRP A 93 4.68 -13.33 -2.71
C TRP A 93 3.54 -14.20 -2.17
N LEU A 94 2.42 -14.30 -2.92
CA LEU A 94 1.28 -15.15 -2.54
C LEU A 94 1.71 -16.62 -2.38
N TYR A 95 2.66 -17.08 -3.20
CA TYR A 95 3.21 -18.42 -3.09
C TYR A 95 4.09 -18.60 -1.84
N GLN A 96 4.91 -17.61 -1.48
CA GLN A 96 5.79 -17.69 -0.30
C GLN A 96 5.06 -17.49 1.03
N ALA A 97 4.04 -16.63 1.07
CA ALA A 97 3.36 -16.24 2.30
C ALA A 97 2.32 -17.26 2.81
N ARG A 98 2.34 -18.49 2.27
CA ARG A 98 1.47 -19.60 2.68
C ARG A 98 2.06 -20.30 3.91
N GLY A 99 1.22 -20.64 4.88
CA GLY A 99 1.60 -21.51 5.97
C GLY A 99 1.56 -22.99 5.55
N ASP A 100 2.21 -23.84 6.33
CA ASP A 100 2.21 -25.30 6.13
C ASP A 100 0.82 -25.92 6.37
N SER A 101 -0.04 -25.24 7.12
CA SER A 101 -1.41 -25.65 7.41
C SER A 101 -2.39 -24.48 7.29
N PHE A 102 -3.69 -24.79 7.27
CA PHE A 102 -4.74 -23.77 7.23
C PHE A 102 -4.67 -22.83 8.46
N GLU A 103 -4.54 -23.38 9.66
CA GLU A 103 -4.43 -22.59 10.89
C GLU A 103 -3.18 -21.72 10.90
N ALA A 104 -2.05 -22.24 10.41
CA ALA A 104 -0.82 -21.46 10.27
C ALA A 104 -0.98 -20.34 9.23
N THR A 105 -1.84 -20.50 8.22
CA THR A 105 -2.08 -19.51 7.15
C THR A 105 -3.08 -18.43 7.55
N TRP A 106 -3.98 -18.67 8.49
CA TRP A 106 -5.05 -17.73 8.86
C TRP A 106 -4.85 -17.16 10.26
N THR A 107 -3.85 -16.28 10.39
CA THR A 107 -3.52 -15.61 11.65
C THR A 107 -3.75 -14.10 11.55
N LEU A 108 -3.98 -13.42 12.67
CA LEU A 108 -4.27 -11.98 12.69
C LEU A 108 -3.01 -11.11 12.80
N PHE A 109 -1.97 -11.61 13.49
CA PHE A 109 -0.73 -10.88 13.79
C PHE A 109 0.49 -11.79 13.63
N SER A 110 0.69 -12.30 12.41
CA SER A 110 1.91 -13.01 12.03
C SER A 110 2.60 -12.28 10.87
N PRO A 111 3.87 -11.85 11.04
CA PRO A 111 4.68 -11.37 9.93
C PRO A 111 4.81 -12.44 8.84
N PHE A 112 4.95 -12.03 7.58
CA PHE A 112 5.15 -12.93 6.44
C PHE A 112 3.99 -13.88 6.12
N ASN A 113 2.78 -13.55 6.56
CA ASN A 113 1.61 -14.42 6.43
C ASN A 113 0.50 -13.76 5.58
N ILE A 114 -0.05 -14.51 4.63
CA ILE A 114 -1.12 -14.03 3.74
C ILE A 114 -2.43 -13.75 4.49
N GLY A 115 -2.80 -14.58 5.48
CA GLY A 115 -4.03 -14.42 6.25
C GLY A 115 -4.04 -13.13 7.05
N THR A 116 -2.90 -12.78 7.66
CA THR A 116 -2.70 -11.50 8.35
C THR A 116 -3.07 -10.33 7.44
N VAL A 117 -2.55 -10.30 6.21
CA VAL A 117 -2.79 -9.21 5.26
C VAL A 117 -4.27 -9.14 4.87
N LEU A 118 -4.86 -10.27 4.47
CA LEU A 118 -6.25 -10.32 4.02
C LEU A 118 -7.24 -9.92 5.12
N ILE A 119 -7.04 -10.44 6.34
CA ILE A 119 -7.91 -10.14 7.48
C ILE A 119 -7.78 -8.65 7.87
N GLN A 120 -6.56 -8.12 7.97
CA GLN A 120 -6.37 -6.71 8.32
C GLN A 120 -6.91 -5.76 7.26
N PHE A 121 -6.77 -6.08 5.97
CA PHE A 121 -7.40 -5.31 4.88
C PHE A 121 -8.92 -5.34 4.98
N ALA A 122 -9.52 -6.52 5.24
CA ALA A 122 -10.97 -6.63 5.43
C ALA A 122 -11.45 -5.77 6.60
N ILE A 123 -10.72 -5.79 7.73
CA ILE A 123 -11.01 -4.93 8.89
C ILE A 123 -10.93 -3.45 8.51
N ALA A 124 -9.87 -3.03 7.80
CA ALA A 124 -9.69 -1.65 7.39
C ALA A 124 -10.80 -1.17 6.43
N ILE A 125 -11.16 -1.99 5.43
CA ILE A 125 -12.25 -1.71 4.51
C ILE A 125 -13.58 -1.57 5.28
N ALA A 126 -13.88 -2.51 6.17
CA ALA A 126 -15.09 -2.45 6.99
C ALA A 126 -15.12 -1.17 7.85
N ALA A 127 -14.01 -0.82 8.50
CA ALA A 127 -13.88 0.41 9.27
C ALA A 127 -14.13 1.65 8.41
N PHE A 128 -13.53 1.74 7.22
CA PHE A 128 -13.74 2.88 6.32
C PHE A 128 -15.18 2.99 5.83
N LEU A 129 -15.83 1.88 5.49
CA LEU A 129 -17.24 1.88 5.06
C LEU A 129 -18.16 2.35 6.20
N LEU A 130 -17.93 1.87 7.43
CA LEU A 130 -18.71 2.28 8.61
C LEU A 130 -18.51 3.76 8.94
N LEU A 131 -17.26 4.22 8.94
CA LEU A 131 -16.91 5.62 9.20
C LEU A 131 -17.47 6.55 8.12
N ASN A 132 -17.40 6.15 6.85
CA ASN A 132 -17.98 6.91 5.75
C ASN A 132 -19.50 7.04 5.92
N GLY A 133 -20.20 5.94 6.22
CA GLY A 133 -21.64 5.98 6.49
C GLY A 133 -22.01 6.80 7.73
N TRP A 134 -21.16 6.84 8.75
CA TRP A 134 -21.35 7.70 9.92
C TRP A 134 -21.13 9.19 9.60
N LEU A 135 -20.06 9.52 8.88
CA LEU A 135 -19.76 10.89 8.44
C LEU A 135 -20.86 11.44 7.53
N ALA A 136 -21.28 10.66 6.53
CA ALA A 136 -22.34 11.04 5.60
C ALA A 136 -23.63 11.39 6.36
N ARG A 137 -24.05 10.56 7.32
CA ARG A 137 -25.25 10.82 8.14
C ARG A 137 -25.14 12.13 8.94
N LYS A 138 -23.98 12.41 9.54
CA LYS A 138 -23.76 13.67 10.27
C LYS A 138 -23.82 14.89 9.37
N LEU A 139 -23.29 14.80 8.16
CA LEU A 139 -23.25 15.90 7.20
C LEU A 139 -24.60 16.10 6.48
N SER A 140 -25.40 15.04 6.33
CA SER A 140 -26.72 15.09 5.69
C SER A 140 -27.86 15.49 6.63
N THR A 141 -27.60 15.67 7.93
CA THR A 141 -28.62 16.20 8.86
C THR A 141 -28.72 17.71 8.64
N PRO A 142 -29.85 18.26 8.14
CA PRO A 142 -30.04 19.71 8.07
C PRO A 142 -29.96 20.27 9.50
N LYS A 143 -29.31 21.43 9.65
CA LYS A 143 -29.31 22.16 10.93
C LYS A 143 -30.73 22.52 11.35
#